data_AF-A0A1G5JT18-F1
#
_entry.id   AF-A0A1G5JT18-F1
#
_cell.length_a   1.000
_cell.length_b   1.000
_cell.length_c   1.000
_cell.angle_alpha   90.00
_cell.angle_beta   90.00
_cell.angle_gamma   90.00
#
_symmetry.space_group_name_H-M   'P 1'
#
loop_
_entity.id
_entity.type
_entity.pdbx_description
1 polymer ?
#
loop_
_entity_poly.entity_id
_entity_poly.type
_entity_poly.pdbx_seq_one_letter_code
_entity_poly.pdbx_strand_id
1 'polypeptide(L)' 'MSFHEFKNNINLIRSFSLKLHKEPIPIKAQKTMLKFYAKTLRINLTDKMLDDFIYTNIKPLQMIRTAIQQAY' A
#
# COMPACT_ATOMS: atom_id res chain seq x y z
N MET A 1 12.47 5.32 18.96
CA MET A 1 11.14 5.77 18.52
C MET A 1 10.15 5.33 19.57
N SER A 2 9.32 6.24 20.07
CA SER A 2 8.24 5.89 20.99
C SER A 2 7.14 5.10 20.28
N PHE A 3 6.31 4.39 21.04
CA PHE A 3 5.15 3.70 20.46
C PHE A 3 4.19 4.67 19.75
N HIS A 4 4.04 5.89 20.28
CA HIS A 4 3.21 6.93 19.69
C HIS A 4 3.73 7.37 18.32
N GLU A 5 5.02 7.70 18.22
CA GLU A 5 5.68 8.05 16.96
C GLU A 5 5.61 6.90 15.94
N PHE A 6 5.81 5.66 16.41
CA PHE A 6 5.70 4.48 15.56
C PHE A 6 4.30 4.36 14.95
N LYS A 7 3.26 4.46 15.78
CA LYS A 7 1.87 4.43 15.31
C LYS A 7 1.59 5.55 14.31
N ASN A 8 2.11 6.75 14.56
CA ASN A 8 1.98 7.88 13.64
C ASN A 8 2.65 7.60 12.29
N ASN A 9 3.88 7.09 12.29
CA ASN A 9 4.61 6.76 11.07
C ASN A 9 3.93 5.64 10.26
N ILE A 10 3.35 4.63 10.92
CA ILE A 10 2.53 3.61 10.25
C ILE A 10 1.29 4.23 9.58
N ASN A 11 0.62 5.18 10.24
CA ASN A 11 -0.51 5.89 9.66
C ASN A 11 -0.10 6.71 8.42
N LEU A 12 1.05 7.38 8.47
CA LEU A 12 1.59 8.11 7.33
C LEU A 12 1.88 7.18 6.14
N ILE A 13 2.49 6.02 6.39
CA ILE A 13 2.74 4.99 5.36
C ILE A 13 1.43 4.52 4.73
N ARG A 14 0.39 4.28 5.54
CA ARG A 14 -0.94 3.88 5.04
C ARG A 14 -1.54 4.97 4.15
N SER A 15 -1.53 6.23 4.60
CA SER A 15 -2.05 7.36 3.83
C SER A 15 -1.28 7.56 2.53
N PHE A 16 0.03 7.37 2.54
CA PHE A 16 0.87 7.43 1.34
C PHE A 16 0.49 6.31 0.35
N SER A 17 0.36 5.06 0.81
CA SER A 17 -0.08 3.94 -0.03
C SER A 17 -1.43 4.21 -0.72
N LEU A 18 -2.40 4.74 0.02
CA LEU A 18 -3.72 5.08 -0.54
C LEU A 18 -3.66 6.16 -1.63
N LYS A 19 -2.77 7.15 -1.50
CA LYS A 19 -2.55 8.16 -2.53
C LYS A 19 -1.86 7.54 -3.74
N LEU A 20 -0.80 6.77 -3.50
CA LEU A 20 0.00 6.10 -4.51
C LEU A 20 -0.83 5.16 -5.40
N HIS A 21 -1.85 4.53 -4.83
CA HIS A 21 -2.75 3.64 -5.56
C HIS A 21 -3.67 4.37 -6.56
N LYS A 22 -3.96 5.66 -6.33
CA LYS A 22 -4.77 6.48 -7.24
C LYS A 22 -3.98 6.99 -8.43
N GLU A 23 -2.65 6.94 -8.35
CA GLU A 23 -1.77 7.37 -9.42
C GLU A 23 -1.63 6.25 -10.48
N PRO A 24 -1.50 6.59 -11.76
CA PRO A 24 -1.32 5.63 -12.86
C PRO A 24 0.12 5.07 -12.91
N ILE A 25 0.62 4.60 -11.77
CA ILE A 25 1.99 4.09 -11.58
C ILE A 25 1.94 2.57 -11.51
N PRO A 26 2.85 1.83 -12.19
CA PRO A 26 2.92 0.37 -12.08
C PRO A 26 3.10 -0.12 -10.63
N ILE A 27 2.43 -1.21 -10.25
CA ILE A 27 2.47 -1.78 -8.88
C ILE A 27 3.90 -1.98 -8.36
N LYS A 28 4.83 -2.42 -9.22
CA LYS A 28 6.24 -2.60 -8.86
C LYS A 28 6.92 -1.29 -8.45
N ALA A 29 6.63 -0.21 -9.17
CA ALA A 29 7.11 1.13 -8.84
C ALA A 29 6.42 1.64 -7.56
N GLN A 30 5.12 1.38 -7.40
CA GLN A 30 4.40 1.72 -6.16
C GLN A 30 5.05 1.06 -4.92
N LYS A 31 5.34 -0.25 -4.98
CA LYS A 31 6.05 -0.97 -3.90
C LYS A 31 7.41 -0.36 -3.58
N THR A 32 8.16 0.04 -4.62
CA THR A 32 9.48 0.65 -4.46
C THR A 32 9.38 2.02 -3.77
N MET A 33 8.43 2.85 -4.20
CA MET A 33 8.19 4.17 -3.59
C MET A 33 7.72 4.05 -2.13
N LEU A 34 6.82 3.10 -1.85
CA LEU A 34 6.36 2.82 -0.48
C LEU A 34 7.51 2.34 0.43
N LYS A 35 8.37 1.46 -0.08
CA LYS A 35 9.57 0.98 0.64
C LYS A 35 10.54 2.12 0.94
N PHE A 36 10.75 3.01 -0.02
CA PHE A 36 11.60 4.18 0.15
C PHE A 36 11.01 5.14 1.20
N TYR A 37 9.72 5.46 1.10
CA TYR A 37 9.03 6.33 2.06
C TYR A 37 9.03 5.75 3.49
N ALA A 38 8.83 4.44 3.66
CA ALA A 38 8.94 3.83 4.97
C ALA A 38 10.35 3.96 5.56
N LYS A 39 11.40 3.82 4.74
CA LYS A 39 12.79 4.02 5.16
C LYS A 39 13.05 5.45 5.64
N THR A 40 12.49 6.48 4.98
CA THR A 40 12.65 7.88 5.46
C THR A 40 12.02 8.10 6.84
N LEU A 41 10.97 7.33 7.17
CA LEU A 41 10.34 7.29 8.49
C LEU A 41 11.03 6.35 9.49
N ARG A 42 12.22 5.82 9.14
CA ARG A 42 12.98 4.85 9.94
C ARG A 42 12.20 3.56 10.24
N ILE A 43 11.30 3.17 9.34
CA ILE A 43 10.55 1.92 9.40
C ILE A 43 11.02 1.01 8.27
N ASN A 44 11.48 -0.19 8.62
CA ASN A 44 11.83 -1.21 7.65
C ASN A 44 10.63 -2.14 7.42
N LEU A 45 10.02 -2.05 6.25
CA LEU A 45 8.93 -2.93 5.85
C LEU A 45 9.48 -4.16 5.12
N THR A 46 8.99 -5.33 5.50
CA THR A 46 9.24 -6.56 4.74
C THR A 46 8.45 -6.55 3.44
N ASP A 47 8.87 -7.35 2.46
CA ASP A 47 8.17 -7.40 1.17
C ASP A 47 6.71 -7.88 1.34
N LYS A 48 6.44 -8.78 2.30
CA LYS A 48 5.07 -9.18 2.66
C LYS A 48 4.24 -8.01 3.20
N MET A 49 4.81 -7.14 4.04
CA MET A 49 4.09 -5.96 4.55
C MET A 49 3.82 -4.95 3.43
N LEU A 50 4.77 -4.76 2.50
CA LEU A 50 4.57 -3.92 1.32
C LEU A 50 3.42 -4.44 0.46
N ASP A 51 3.36 -5.76 0.28
CA ASP A 51 2.25 -6.43 -0.39
C ASP A 51 0.93 -6.15 0.32
N ASP A 52 0.86 -6.30 1.64
CA ASP A 52 -0.35 -6.01 2.40
C ASP A 52 -0.79 -4.55 2.22
N PHE A 53 0.12 -3.57 2.27
CA PHE A 53 -0.24 -2.16 2.07
C PHE A 53 -0.76 -1.86 0.65
N ILE A 54 -0.29 -2.59 -0.36
CA ILE A 54 -0.68 -2.40 -1.76
C ILE A 54 -1.96 -3.19 -2.07
N TYR A 55 -2.04 -4.48 -1.72
CA TYR A 55 -3.13 -5.38 -2.08
C TYR A 55 -4.35 -5.33 -1.15
N THR A 56 -4.20 -4.91 0.10
CA THR A 56 -5.36 -4.74 1.00
C THR A 56 -6.32 -3.67 0.47
N ASN A 57 -5.83 -2.72 -0.33
CA ASN A 57 -6.64 -1.70 -1.00
C ASN A 57 -7.21 -2.15 -2.37
N ILE A 58 -6.76 -3.28 -2.91
CA ILE A 58 -7.13 -3.81 -4.25
C ILE A 58 -8.29 -4.81 -4.18
N LYS A 59 -8.57 -5.39 -2.99
CA LYS A 59 -9.66 -6.36 -2.81
C LYS A 59 -11.05 -5.89 -3.29
N PRO A 60 -11.48 -4.62 -3.18
CA PRO A 60 -12.78 -4.23 -3.74
C PRO A 60 -12.80 -4.25 -5.27
N LEU A 61 -11.70 -3.90 -5.95
CA LEU A 61 -11.65 -3.82 -7.41
C LEU A 61 -11.55 -5.20 -8.08
N GLN A 62 -10.90 -6.18 -7.46
CA GLN A 62 -10.88 -7.54 -7.98
C GLN A 62 -12.25 -8.20 -7.91
N MET A 63 -13.03 -7.99 -6.83
CA MET A 63 -14.39 -8.54 -6.74
C MET A 63 -15.32 -7.97 -7.82
N ILE A 64 -15.21 -6.67 -8.14
CA ILE A 64 -16.01 -6.04 -9.21
C ILE A 64 -15.61 -6.60 -10.59
N ARG A 65 -14.31 -6.78 -10.85
CA ARG A 65 -13.85 -7.30 -12.15
C ARG A 65 -14.27 -8.75 -12.38
N THR A 66 -14.20 -9.59 -11.35
CA THR A 66 -14.66 -10.99 -11.43
C THR A 66 -16.17 -11.08 -11.57
N ALA A 67 -16.94 -10.22 -10.88
CA ALA A 67 -18.39 -10.17 -11.04
C ALA A 67 -18.83 -9.74 -12.44
N ILE A 68 -18.12 -8.79 -13.07
CA ILE A 68 -18.39 -8.37 -14.45
C ILE A 68 -18.02 -9.48 -15.45
N GLN A 69 -16.92 -10.21 -15.23
CA GLN A 69 -16.48 -11.29 -16.11
C GLN A 69 -17.33 -12.57 -16.03
N GLN A 70 -18.09 -12.77 -14.95
CA GLN A 70 -19.03 -13.89 -14.80
C GLN A 70 -20.45 -13.54 -15.26
N ALA A 71 -20.72 -12.27 -15.58
CA ALA A 71 -22.01 -11.78 -16.07
C ALA A 71 -22.09 -11.70 -17.61
N TYR A 72 -21.02 -12.09 -18.30
CA TYR A 72 -20.92 -12.30 -19.76
C TYR A 72 -20.52 -13.76 -20.03
#